data_AF-A0A447T752-F1
#
_entry.id   AF-A0A447T752-F1
#
_cell.length_a   1.000
_cell.length_b   1.000
_cell.length_c   1.000
_cell.angle_alpha   90.00
_cell.angle_beta   90.00
_cell.angle_gamma   90.00
#
_symmetry.space_group_name_H-M   'P 1'
#
loop_
_entity.id
_entity.type
_entity.pdbx_description
1 polymer ?
#
loop_
_entity_poly.entity_id
_entity_poly.type
_entity_poly.pdbx_seq_one_letter_code
_entity_poly.pdbx_strand_id
1 'polypeptide(L)'
;MPGQRQAVLDWPYREGLRIDEAMHPLAILAVGLYGNTLPNQNGAPIRLVVPWKYGFKSIKSIVRIRLQETMPATSWNMANAHEYGFYSNVNPDVDHPRWSQASERRIGEFFKRKTLPFNGYAEQVAGLYRGMDLRKNF
;
A
#
# COMPACT_ATOMS: atom_id res chain seq x y z
N MET A 1 9.65 -12.06 -16.02
CA MET A 1 8.51 -12.20 -15.07
C MET A 1 7.34 -12.90 -15.77
N PRO A 2 7.16 -14.22 -15.62
CA PRO A 2 6.12 -14.97 -16.34
C PRO A 2 4.69 -14.42 -16.12
N GLY A 3 4.38 -13.94 -14.91
CA GLY A 3 3.07 -13.37 -14.57
C GLY A 3 2.68 -12.12 -15.35
N GLN A 4 3.63 -11.41 -15.97
CA GLN A 4 3.33 -10.24 -16.82
C GLN A 4 2.68 -10.63 -18.16
N ARG A 5 2.63 -11.93 -18.49
CA ARG A 5 1.89 -12.44 -19.65
C ARG A 5 0.38 -12.48 -19.42
N GLN A 6 -0.07 -12.39 -18.16
CA GLN A 6 -1.49 -12.39 -17.81
C GLN A 6 -2.01 -10.95 -17.74
N ALA A 7 -3.20 -10.71 -18.31
CA ALA A 7 -3.85 -9.41 -18.36
C ALA A 7 -4.62 -9.05 -17.06
N VAL A 8 -4.08 -9.42 -15.89
CA VAL A 8 -4.71 -9.11 -14.59
C VAL A 8 -4.50 -7.64 -14.21
N LEU A 9 -3.38 -7.06 -14.64
CA LEU A 9 -3.04 -5.64 -14.46
C LEU A 9 -2.45 -5.11 -15.77
N ASP A 10 -2.55 -3.80 -15.99
CA ASP A 10 -1.76 -3.11 -17.01
C ASP A 10 -0.30 -3.01 -16.53
N TRP A 11 0.56 -3.83 -17.13
CA TRP A 11 1.99 -3.92 -16.77
C TRP A 11 2.82 -2.86 -17.49
N PRO A 12 3.94 -2.37 -16.92
CA PRO A 12 4.51 -2.72 -15.61
C PRO A 12 3.68 -2.18 -14.45
N TYR A 13 3.87 -2.76 -13.26
CA TYR A 13 3.23 -2.28 -12.03
C TYR A 13 3.67 -0.84 -11.72
N ARG A 14 2.72 0.02 -11.37
CA ARG A 14 2.93 1.45 -11.08
C ARG A 14 2.18 1.81 -9.80
N GLU A 15 2.80 2.67 -9.00
CA GLU A 15 2.22 3.21 -7.78
C GLU A 15 2.61 4.67 -7.58
N GLY A 16 1.90 5.33 -6.66
CA GLY A 16 2.12 6.72 -6.30
C GLY A 16 1.75 7.02 -4.86
N LEU A 17 2.41 8.03 -4.31
CA LEU A 17 2.13 8.63 -3.02
C LEU A 17 2.02 10.14 -3.20
N ARG A 18 1.26 10.79 -2.32
CA ARG A 18 1.35 12.25 -2.18
C ARG A 18 2.72 12.61 -1.58
N ILE A 19 3.24 13.80 -1.88
CA ILE A 19 4.63 14.15 -1.53
C ILE A 19 4.89 14.11 -0.01
N ASP A 20 3.92 14.52 0.81
CA ASP A 20 3.98 14.46 2.27
C ASP A 20 3.97 13.02 2.81
N GLU A 21 3.23 12.10 2.18
CA GLU A 21 3.26 10.67 2.48
C GLU A 21 4.62 10.05 2.12
N ALA A 22 5.17 10.41 0.96
CA ALA A 22 6.47 9.93 0.49
C ALA A 22 7.63 10.43 1.35
N MET A 23 7.50 11.63 1.91
CA MET A 23 8.48 12.24 2.81
C MET A 23 8.27 11.87 4.29
N HIS A 24 7.21 11.14 4.62
CA HIS A 24 6.94 10.76 6.00
C HIS A 24 8.00 9.76 6.50
N PRO A 25 8.55 9.91 7.73
CA PRO A 25 9.65 9.05 8.23
C PRO A 25 9.36 7.55 8.27
N LEU A 26 8.08 7.16 8.28
CA LEU A 26 7.66 5.75 8.24
C LEU A 26 7.61 5.16 6.82
N ALA A 27 7.65 5.97 5.77
CA ALA A 27 7.73 5.49 4.39
C ALA A 27 9.20 5.25 4.04
N ILE A 28 9.57 4.00 3.81
CA ILE A 28 10.98 3.61 3.62
C ILE A 28 11.18 2.87 2.30
N LEU A 29 12.39 3.01 1.75
CA LEU A 29 12.91 2.12 0.72
C LEU A 29 13.67 0.98 1.40
N ALA A 30 13.08 -0.20 1.40
CA ALA A 30 13.71 -1.39 1.95
C ALA A 30 14.60 -2.06 0.90
N VAL A 31 15.80 -2.44 1.33
CA VAL A 31 16.79 -3.22 0.54
C VAL A 31 17.14 -4.56 1.20
N GLY A 32 16.66 -4.78 2.43
CA GLY A 32 16.90 -6.00 3.20
C GLY A 32 15.71 -6.46 4.03
N LEU A 33 15.77 -7.70 4.50
CA LEU A 33 14.80 -8.34 5.37
C LEU A 33 15.53 -9.37 6.25
N TYR A 34 15.26 -9.36 7.56
CA TYR A 34 15.89 -10.26 8.54
C TYR A 34 17.43 -10.31 8.43
N GLY A 35 18.07 -9.14 8.38
CA GLY A 35 19.54 -9.02 8.33
C GLY A 35 20.19 -9.38 6.99
N ASN A 36 19.41 -9.75 5.98
CA ASN A 36 19.91 -10.16 4.66
C ASN A 36 19.38 -9.23 3.56
N THR A 37 20.00 -9.27 2.38
CA THR A 37 19.46 -8.62 1.18
C THR A 37 18.06 -9.15 0.85
N LEU A 38 17.19 -8.29 0.30
CA LEU A 38 15.83 -8.69 -0.05
C LEU A 38 15.82 -9.91 -0.98
N PRO A 39 15.03 -10.95 -0.68
CA PRO A 39 14.74 -12.01 -1.64
C PRO A 39 13.90 -11.50 -2.83
N ASN A 40 14.03 -12.15 -4.00
CA ASN A 40 13.31 -11.76 -5.22
C ASN A 40 11.79 -11.71 -5.03
N GLN A 41 11.21 -12.67 -4.30
CA GLN A 41 9.78 -12.72 -4.00
C GLN A 41 9.28 -11.52 -3.16
N ASN A 42 10.19 -10.89 -2.40
CA ASN A 42 9.89 -9.71 -1.61
C ASN A 42 10.08 -8.40 -2.37
N GLY A 43 10.55 -8.44 -3.62
CA GLY A 43 10.69 -7.28 -4.49
C GLY A 43 12.09 -6.70 -4.56
N ALA A 44 13.12 -7.54 -4.48
CA ALA A 44 14.52 -7.14 -4.67
C ALA A 44 14.74 -6.37 -6.00
N PRO A 45 15.80 -5.53 -6.09
CA PRO A 45 16.75 -5.20 -5.02
C PRO A 45 16.23 -4.11 -4.06
N ILE A 46 15.18 -3.39 -4.46
CA ILE A 46 14.63 -2.26 -3.71
C ILE A 46 13.09 -2.27 -3.81
N ARG A 47 12.44 -2.05 -2.67
CA ARG A 47 10.99 -1.94 -2.57
C ARG A 47 10.56 -0.79 -1.68
N LEU A 48 9.38 -0.24 -1.94
CA LEU A 48 8.73 0.69 -1.03
C LEU A 48 8.05 -0.07 0.11
N VAL A 49 8.03 0.52 1.31
CA VAL A 49 7.23 0.06 2.44
C VAL A 49 6.52 1.27 3.05
N VAL A 50 5.18 1.20 3.09
CA VAL A 50 4.33 2.23 3.69
C VAL A 50 3.41 1.57 4.72
N PRO A 51 3.80 1.53 6.01
CA PRO A 51 3.24 0.57 6.96
C PRO A 51 1.79 0.84 7.36
N TRP A 52 1.26 2.04 7.14
CA TRP A 52 -0.11 2.41 7.47
C TRP A 52 -1.11 2.21 6.32
N LYS A 53 -0.64 1.77 5.14
CA LYS A 53 -1.45 1.55 3.93
C LYS A 53 -1.58 0.06 3.62
N TYR A 54 -2.58 -0.29 2.83
CA TYR A 54 -2.71 -1.66 2.30
C TYR A 54 -1.50 -2.04 1.43
N GLY A 55 -1.17 -3.33 1.44
CA GLY A 55 0.11 -3.83 0.91
C GLY A 55 0.38 -3.53 -0.56
N PHE A 56 -0.66 -3.31 -1.38
CA PHE A 56 -0.48 -2.99 -2.79
C PHE A 56 0.18 -1.63 -3.03
N LYS A 57 0.09 -0.70 -2.08
CA LYS A 57 0.81 0.58 -2.15
C LYS A 57 2.32 0.43 -2.04
N SER A 58 2.81 -0.68 -1.50
CA SER A 58 4.23 -0.99 -1.31
C SER A 58 4.81 -1.68 -2.55
N ILE A 59 5.08 -0.89 -3.59
CA ILE A 59 5.61 -1.35 -4.89
C ILE A 59 6.95 -2.09 -4.76
N LYS A 60 7.09 -3.16 -5.54
CA LYS A 60 8.27 -4.05 -5.58
C LYS A 60 9.17 -3.73 -6.77
N SER A 61 10.47 -4.02 -6.63
CA SER A 61 11.46 -3.98 -7.72
C SER A 61 11.43 -2.65 -8.48
N ILE A 62 11.56 -1.55 -7.74
CA ILE A 62 11.44 -0.19 -8.29
C ILE A 62 12.59 0.07 -9.25
N VAL A 63 12.25 0.47 -10.48
CA VAL A 63 13.23 0.86 -11.51
C VAL A 63 13.21 2.35 -11.84
N ARG A 64 12.18 3.09 -11.40
CA ARG A 64 12.01 4.52 -11.67
C ARG A 64 11.20 5.18 -10.58
N ILE A 65 11.66 6.34 -10.12
CA ILE A 65 10.91 7.27 -9.27
C ILE A 65 10.79 8.59 -10.06
N ARG A 66 9.57 9.16 -10.11
CA ARG A 66 9.30 10.43 -10.79
C ARG A 66 8.46 11.30 -9.88
N LEU A 67 8.91 12.53 -9.64
CA LEU A 67 8.09 13.58 -9.03
C LEU A 67 7.18 14.17 -10.11
N GLN A 68 5.90 14.32 -9.80
CA GLN A 68 4.87 14.81 -10.72
C GLN A 68 3.99 15.82 -10.01
N GLU A 69 3.48 16.81 -10.75
CA GLU A 69 2.58 17.84 -10.23
C GLU A 69 1.16 17.30 -9.98
N THR A 70 0.76 16.26 -10.72
CA THR A 70 -0.57 15.66 -10.66
C THR A 70 -0.52 14.24 -10.08
N MET A 71 -1.63 13.82 -9.46
CA MET A 71 -1.80 12.46 -8.94
C MET A 71 -1.63 11.41 -10.07
N PRO A 72 -0.67 10.48 -9.96
CA PRO A 72 -0.45 9.46 -10.98
C PRO A 72 -1.49 8.34 -10.85
N ALA A 73 -1.76 7.66 -11.98
CA ALA A 73 -2.56 6.43 -11.97
C ALA A 73 -1.80 5.28 -11.28
N THR A 74 -2.52 4.43 -10.53
CA THR A 74 -1.95 3.29 -9.80
C THR A 74 -2.56 1.98 -10.30
N SER A 75 -1.76 0.90 -10.33
CA SER A 75 -2.15 -0.34 -11.03
C SER A 75 -3.47 -0.95 -10.55
N TRP A 76 -3.71 -1.01 -9.24
CA TRP A 76 -4.96 -1.57 -8.71
C TRP A 76 -6.16 -0.64 -8.89
N ASN A 77 -5.95 0.68 -8.78
CA ASN A 77 -7.01 1.65 -9.05
C ASN A 77 -7.41 1.63 -10.54
N MET A 78 -6.45 1.50 -11.44
CA MET A 78 -6.73 1.32 -12.88
C MET A 78 -7.47 0.01 -13.17
N ALA A 79 -7.11 -1.08 -12.48
CA ALA A 79 -7.74 -2.38 -12.67
C ALA A 79 -9.16 -2.44 -12.10
N ASN A 80 -9.39 -1.81 -10.93
CA ASN A 80 -10.71 -1.74 -10.31
C ASN A 80 -10.82 -0.55 -9.33
N ALA A 81 -11.19 0.61 -9.86
CA ALA A 81 -11.33 1.85 -9.08
C ALA A 81 -12.47 1.79 -8.03
N HIS A 82 -13.40 0.84 -8.16
CA HIS A 82 -14.46 0.64 -7.17
C HIS A 82 -13.96 -0.05 -5.90
N GLU A 83 -12.86 -0.80 -5.99
CA GLU A 83 -12.31 -1.61 -4.90
C GLU A 83 -11.04 -1.03 -4.28
N TYR A 84 -10.25 -0.29 -5.08
CA TYR A 84 -8.94 0.18 -4.68
C TYR A 84 -8.78 1.66 -5.02
N GLY A 85 -8.80 2.53 -4.01
CA GLY A 85 -8.53 3.95 -4.20
C GLY A 85 -7.04 4.30 -4.25
N PHE A 86 -6.77 5.60 -4.29
CA PHE A 86 -5.40 6.12 -4.35
C PHE A 86 -4.70 6.06 -2.99
N TYR A 87 -5.35 6.54 -1.92
CA TYR A 87 -4.68 6.67 -0.63
C TYR A 87 -4.57 5.34 0.10
N SER A 88 -5.65 4.56 0.17
CA SER A 88 -5.63 3.18 0.67
C SER A 88 -4.97 3.01 2.02
N ASN A 89 -5.31 3.93 2.91
CA ASN A 89 -5.00 3.83 4.33
C ASN A 89 -5.76 2.65 4.92
N VAL A 90 -5.11 1.87 5.77
CA VAL A 90 -5.78 0.77 6.48
C VAL A 90 -6.85 1.36 7.38
N ASN A 91 -8.12 1.00 7.13
CA ASN A 91 -9.25 1.53 7.87
C ASN A 91 -10.26 0.41 8.18
N PRO A 92 -10.42 -0.01 9.46
CA PRO A 92 -11.37 -1.06 9.82
C PRO A 92 -12.84 -0.68 9.63
N ASP A 93 -13.14 0.63 9.55
CA ASP A 93 -14.51 1.14 9.41
C ASP A 93 -14.94 1.30 7.95
N VAL A 94 -14.07 0.95 7.00
CA VAL A 94 -14.34 1.00 5.57
C VAL A 94 -14.07 -0.36 4.96
N ASP A 95 -15.15 -1.07 4.69
CA ASP A 95 -15.07 -2.41 4.12
C ASP A 95 -14.67 -2.37 2.64
N HIS A 96 -14.03 -3.44 2.20
CA HIS A 96 -13.86 -3.70 0.79
C HIS A 96 -15.21 -4.15 0.20
N PRO A 97 -15.56 -3.83 -1.06
CA PRO A 97 -16.87 -4.21 -1.64
C PRO A 97 -17.24 -5.70 -1.53
N ARG A 98 -16.24 -6.57 -1.39
CA ARG A 98 -16.38 -8.03 -1.31
C ARG A 98 -16.17 -8.64 0.09
N TRP A 99 -15.63 -7.89 1.06
CA TRP A 99 -15.38 -8.43 2.40
C TRP A 99 -15.14 -7.32 3.44
N SER A 100 -15.41 -7.63 4.71
CA SER A 100 -15.14 -6.67 5.78
C SER A 100 -13.66 -6.51 6.10
N GLN A 101 -13.23 -5.27 6.38
CA GLN A 101 -11.87 -4.91 6.79
C GLN A 101 -11.73 -4.83 8.33
N ALA A 102 -12.80 -5.03 9.09
CA ALA A 102 -12.80 -4.90 10.54
C ALA A 102 -11.91 -5.93 11.28
N SER A 103 -11.59 -7.05 10.63
CA SER A 103 -10.71 -8.09 11.18
C SER A 103 -9.71 -8.61 10.16
N GLU A 104 -8.55 -9.01 10.65
CA GLU A 104 -7.45 -9.55 9.85
C GLU A 104 -6.94 -10.88 10.42
N ARG A 105 -6.23 -11.66 9.60
CA ARG A 105 -5.50 -12.85 10.04
C ARG A 105 -4.01 -12.56 9.94
N ARG A 106 -3.35 -12.37 11.09
CA ARG A 106 -1.89 -12.25 11.13
C ARG A 106 -1.29 -13.61 10.76
N ILE A 107 -0.39 -13.63 9.78
CA ILE A 107 0.29 -14.85 9.37
C ILE A 107 1.11 -15.38 10.55
N GLY A 108 0.89 -16.65 10.90
CA GLY A 108 1.46 -17.30 12.09
C GLY A 108 0.51 -17.41 13.27
N GLU A 109 -0.69 -16.82 13.22
CA GLU A 109 -1.74 -16.98 14.23
C GLU A 109 -2.86 -17.90 13.79
N PHE A 110 -3.48 -18.59 14.76
CA PHE A 110 -4.66 -19.43 14.53
C PHE A 110 -5.96 -18.62 14.41
N PHE A 111 -6.12 -17.59 15.23
CA PHE A 111 -7.35 -16.79 15.28
C PHE A 111 -7.20 -15.45 14.55
N LYS A 112 -8.33 -14.87 14.15
CA LYS A 112 -8.38 -13.51 13.62
C LYS A 112 -8.26 -12.51 14.76
N ARG A 113 -7.78 -11.30 14.43
CA ARG A 113 -7.73 -10.14 15.34
C ARG A 113 -8.39 -8.93 14.71
N LYS A 114 -8.70 -7.91 15.51
CA LYS A 114 -9.23 -6.64 14.99
C LYS A 114 -8.15 -5.91 14.20
N THR A 115 -8.53 -5.38 13.05
CA THR A 115 -7.68 -4.48 12.26
C THR A 115 -7.59 -3.14 12.98
N LEU A 116 -6.40 -2.55 13.05
CA LEU A 116 -6.19 -1.24 13.69
C LEU A 116 -6.28 -0.11 12.65
N PRO A 117 -6.85 1.06 13.00
CA PRO A 117 -6.78 2.25 12.16
C PRO A 117 -5.32 2.59 11.82
N PHE A 118 -5.05 2.92 10.55
CA PHE A 118 -3.70 3.16 10.04
C PHE A 118 -2.72 2.04 10.36
N ASN A 119 -3.21 0.81 10.47
CA ASN A 119 -2.43 -0.38 10.85
C ASN A 119 -1.67 -0.22 12.18
N GLY A 120 -2.21 0.57 13.11
CA GLY A 120 -1.59 0.85 14.41
C GLY A 120 -0.69 2.08 14.45
N TYR A 121 -0.57 2.83 13.35
CA TYR A 121 0.26 4.05 13.27
C TYR A 121 -0.53 5.36 13.34
N ALA A 122 -1.74 5.32 13.90
CA ALA A 122 -2.66 6.45 13.87
C ALA A 122 -2.06 7.72 14.50
N GLU A 123 -1.37 7.59 15.64
CA GLU A 123 -0.74 8.72 16.34
C GLU A 123 0.31 9.44 15.48
N GLN A 124 1.00 8.70 14.61
CA GLN A 124 2.06 9.22 13.76
C GLN A 124 1.52 9.83 12.46
N VAL A 125 0.48 9.22 11.85
CA VAL A 125 0.08 9.56 10.46
C VAL A 125 -1.28 10.23 10.33
N ALA A 126 -2.16 10.18 11.34
CA ALA A 126 -3.51 10.73 11.21
C ALA A 126 -3.51 12.23 10.89
N GLY A 127 -2.48 12.97 11.33
CA GLY A 127 -2.29 14.39 11.02
C GLY A 127 -2.22 14.69 9.52
N LEU A 128 -1.66 13.78 8.70
CA LEU A 128 -1.54 13.94 7.25
C LEU A 128 -2.90 13.99 6.53
N TYR A 129 -3.95 13.50 7.16
CA TYR A 129 -5.26 13.32 6.55
C TYR A 129 -6.36 14.15 7.21
N ARG A 130 -6.00 15.10 8.08
CA ARG A 130 -6.98 15.94 8.77
C ARG A 130 -7.81 16.71 7.74
N GLY A 131 -9.13 16.65 7.88
CA GLY A 131 -10.08 17.32 6.98
C GLY A 131 -10.36 16.55 5.68
N MET A 132 -9.75 15.38 5.47
CA MET A 132 -10.08 14.52 4.35
C MET A 132 -11.20 13.55 4.70
N ASP A 133 -12.08 13.28 3.74
CA ASP A 133 -13.06 12.21 3.85
C ASP A 133 -12.38 10.86 3.56
N LEU A 134 -11.99 10.15 4.62
CA LEU A 134 -11.32 8.85 4.53
C LEU A 134 -12.24 7.74 3.97
N ARG A 135 -13.56 7.96 3.90
CA ARG A 135 -14.52 7.04 3.26
C ARG A 135 -14.71 7.33 1.78
N LYS A 136 -14.25 8.46 1.25
CA LYS A 136 -14.20 8.72 -0.20
C LYS A 136 -12.83 8.46 -0.80
N ASN A 137 -11.82 8.33 0.07
CA ASN A 137 -10.41 8.26 -0.29
C ASN A 137 -9.77 6.90 0.10
N PHE A 138 -10.55 5.83 0.25
CA PHE A 138 -10.05 4.49 0.61
C PHE A 138 -9.56 3.70 -0.61
#